data_AF-A0A9P5M951-F1
#
_entry.id   AF-A0A9P5M951-F1
#
_cell.length_a   1.000
_cell.length_b   1.000
_cell.length_c   1.000
_cell.angle_alpha   90.00
_cell.angle_beta   90.00
_cell.angle_gamma   90.00
#
_symmetry.space_group_name_H-M   'P 1'
#
loop_
_entity.id
_entity.type
_entity.pdbx_description
1 polymer ?
#
loop_
_entity_poly.entity_id
_entity_poly.type
_entity_poly.pdbx_seq_one_letter_code
_entity_poly.pdbx_strand_id
1 'polypeptide(L)'
;MTHDLPKQDTSRTEFRTWLARNYPPQSKKLWDSMPRVSYRRKHNLAQQLHLNRRIQSFDELVKTFSLEVIYVKSTEETKQARGCALLDQTDPDILKFWEAMQSAWPRRRGSKPRRSFLIGDKKGTKTKKWLELDADKSYLILDAENHQVVMFVIRKAISSDRVVMAASDIVDEATGCRRDLRPYEPGRIVAFGHSAGRRDARVFGNVKNIIKGKSDTVRVHGMNCNALGVASLLWAVVESIVPTDITKDFLDQLDAVNLPPIGADTIDPKGTGYEIKLGMEAYHFPLASRSPPEAYFTRGYSSAGHTDDSIAPFTFGFGLRREISSPADSWKVGLSQRACEALATKLPETIPARPSGGDFVNLKYQIICRNSENLLIMFRPNHLHGSTVPFGATTRSVAFTASRHIIKAWEKSQICTIDRLEGSNAVFSDTDLCD
;
A
#
# COMPACT_ATOMS: atom_id res chain seq x y z
N MET A 1 -25.56 2.48 2.50
CA MET A 1 -26.68 3.27 1.94
C MET A 1 -26.13 4.20 0.88
N THR A 2 -26.43 3.96 -0.40
CA THR A 2 -26.03 4.83 -1.50
C THR A 2 -27.11 5.89 -1.69
N HIS A 3 -26.86 7.13 -1.31
CA HIS A 3 -27.74 8.24 -1.64
C HIS A 3 -27.30 8.84 -2.97
N ASP A 4 -28.22 8.96 -3.92
CA ASP A 4 -27.95 9.64 -5.19
C ASP A 4 -27.54 11.09 -4.90
N LEU A 5 -26.33 11.44 -5.33
CA LEU A 5 -25.83 12.80 -5.24
C LEU A 5 -26.67 13.72 -6.14
N PRO A 6 -27.02 14.94 -5.69
CA PRO A 6 -27.74 15.88 -6.53
C PRO A 6 -26.97 16.21 -7.81
N LYS A 7 -27.70 16.45 -8.91
CA LYS A 7 -27.14 16.77 -10.23
C LYS A 7 -26.31 18.07 -10.21
N GLN A 8 -25.41 18.22 -11.19
CA GLN A 8 -24.43 19.31 -11.31
C GLN A 8 -25.01 20.73 -11.20
N ASP A 9 -26.27 20.95 -11.59
CA ASP A 9 -26.94 22.25 -11.57
C ASP A 9 -27.93 22.44 -10.41
N THR A 10 -27.88 21.56 -9.42
CA THR A 10 -28.77 21.64 -8.26
C THR A 10 -28.54 22.96 -7.52
N SER A 11 -29.61 23.72 -7.31
CA SER A 11 -29.52 25.00 -6.63
C SER A 11 -29.00 24.81 -5.19
N ARG A 12 -28.35 25.84 -4.65
CA ARG A 12 -27.85 25.85 -3.27
C ARG A 12 -28.92 25.43 -2.25
N THR A 13 -30.17 25.81 -2.48
CA THR A 13 -31.31 25.51 -1.62
C THR A 13 -31.66 24.02 -1.68
N GLU A 14 -31.67 23.44 -2.88
CA GLU A 14 -31.97 22.02 -3.09
C GLU A 14 -30.88 21.12 -2.51
N PHE A 15 -29.60 21.46 -2.69
CA PHE A 15 -28.49 20.71 -2.08
C PHE A 15 -28.53 20.77 -0.55
N ARG A 16 -28.83 21.95 0.03
CA ARG A 16 -29.03 22.11 1.48
C ARG A 16 -30.21 21.29 1.99
N THR A 17 -31.29 21.24 1.22
CA THR A 17 -32.48 20.45 1.55
C THR A 17 -32.18 18.96 1.49
N TRP A 18 -31.45 18.51 0.47
CA TRP A 18 -30.99 17.13 0.37
C TRP A 18 -30.08 16.75 1.54
N LEU A 19 -29.13 17.61 1.92
CA LEU A 19 -28.25 17.37 3.07
C LEU A 19 -29.01 17.30 4.40
N ALA A 20 -29.92 18.24 4.64
CA ALA A 20 -30.72 18.26 5.86
C ALA A 20 -31.63 17.02 6.00
N ARG A 21 -31.99 16.39 4.88
CA ARG A 21 -32.76 15.13 4.86
C ARG A 21 -31.90 13.90 5.12
N ASN A 22 -30.64 13.89 4.68
CA ASN A 22 -29.80 12.69 4.70
C ASN A 22 -28.75 12.67 5.83
N TYR A 23 -28.51 13.79 6.53
CA TYR A 23 -27.47 13.88 7.57
C TYR A 23 -27.93 14.59 8.86
N PRO A 24 -27.43 14.15 10.04
CA PRO A 24 -27.85 14.71 11.33
C PRO A 24 -27.40 16.16 11.56
N PRO A 25 -28.10 16.92 12.43
CA PRO A 25 -27.91 18.37 12.63
C PRO A 25 -26.49 18.81 13.05
N GLN A 26 -25.70 17.90 13.64
CA GLN A 26 -24.33 18.18 14.08
C GLN A 26 -23.39 18.52 12.91
N SER A 27 -23.68 18.00 11.71
CA SER A 27 -22.95 18.34 10.48
C SER A 27 -23.20 19.78 10.02
N LYS A 28 -24.39 20.34 10.26
CA LYS A 28 -24.80 21.68 9.77
C LYS A 28 -23.92 22.80 10.33
N LYS A 29 -23.57 22.77 11.63
CA LYS A 29 -22.66 23.74 12.26
C LYS A 29 -21.22 23.67 11.70
N LEU A 30 -20.74 22.46 11.41
CA LEU A 30 -19.43 22.25 10.79
C LEU A 30 -19.42 22.80 9.35
N TRP A 31 -20.53 22.70 8.63
CA TRP A 31 -20.64 23.18 7.24
C TRP A 31 -20.85 24.69 7.11
N ASP A 32 -21.69 25.29 7.95
CA ASP A 32 -21.93 26.74 7.92
C ASP A 32 -20.69 27.57 8.31
N SER A 33 -19.70 26.94 8.96
CA SER A 33 -18.40 27.54 9.28
C SER A 33 -17.32 27.36 8.20
N MET A 34 -17.58 26.60 7.12
CA MET A 34 -16.60 26.41 6.04
C MET A 34 -16.59 27.57 5.03
N PRO A 35 -15.42 28.18 4.74
CA PRO A 35 -15.31 29.26 3.74
C PRO A 35 -15.69 28.78 2.33
N ARG A 36 -16.43 29.61 1.56
CA ARG A 36 -16.88 29.32 0.18
C ARG A 36 -15.76 28.88 -0.77
N VAL A 37 -14.56 29.41 -0.57
CA VAL A 37 -13.37 29.09 -1.38
C VAL A 37 -12.97 27.62 -1.24
N SER A 38 -13.21 27.00 -0.08
CA SER A 38 -12.86 25.61 0.17
C SER A 38 -13.71 24.62 -0.65
N TYR A 39 -14.99 24.91 -0.89
CA TYR A 39 -15.91 24.01 -1.60
C TYR A 39 -15.55 23.87 -3.08
N ARG A 40 -15.37 25.00 -3.78
CA ARG A 40 -15.00 25.00 -5.20
C ARG A 40 -13.66 24.28 -5.42
N ARG A 41 -12.70 24.47 -4.50
CA ARG A 41 -11.40 23.78 -4.55
C ARG A 41 -11.55 22.26 -4.34
N LYS A 42 -12.36 21.80 -3.38
CA LYS A 42 -12.64 20.37 -3.17
C LYS A 42 -13.28 19.72 -4.39
N HIS A 43 -14.30 20.36 -4.96
CA HIS A 43 -14.97 19.85 -6.15
C HIS A 43 -14.01 19.73 -7.34
N ASN A 44 -13.16 20.74 -7.55
CA ASN A 44 -12.14 20.70 -8.58
C ASN A 44 -11.13 19.56 -8.36
N LEU A 45 -10.67 19.35 -7.12
CA LEU A 45 -9.75 18.24 -6.81
C LEU A 45 -10.42 16.87 -7.02
N ALA A 46 -11.67 16.70 -6.57
CA ALA A 46 -12.41 15.46 -6.77
C ALA A 46 -12.66 15.17 -8.26
N GLN A 47 -12.99 16.20 -9.05
CA GLN A 47 -13.12 16.07 -10.50
C GLN A 47 -11.78 15.74 -11.18
N GLN A 48 -10.70 16.42 -10.80
CA GLN A 48 -9.36 16.11 -11.30
C GLN A 48 -9.03 14.65 -11.05
N LEU A 49 -9.25 14.17 -9.83
CA LEU A 49 -8.94 12.79 -9.42
C LEU A 49 -10.00 11.76 -9.85
N HIS A 50 -10.97 12.14 -10.68
CA HIS A 50 -12.07 11.29 -11.12
C HIS A 50 -12.87 10.65 -9.97
N LEU A 51 -12.85 11.21 -8.75
CA LEU A 51 -13.50 10.63 -7.57
C LEU A 51 -15.04 10.59 -7.68
N ASN A 52 -15.61 11.33 -8.63
CA ASN A 52 -17.05 11.35 -8.89
C ASN A 52 -17.51 10.24 -9.85
N ARG A 53 -16.58 9.52 -10.48
CA ARG A 53 -16.88 8.41 -11.38
C ARG A 53 -16.53 7.10 -10.69
N ARG A 54 -17.42 6.12 -10.76
CA ARG A 54 -17.16 4.76 -10.30
C ARG A 54 -17.23 3.82 -11.48
N ILE A 55 -16.12 3.15 -11.77
CA ILE A 55 -16.08 2.11 -12.79
C ILE A 55 -16.85 0.89 -12.28
N GLN A 56 -17.79 0.42 -13.09
CA GLN A 56 -18.68 -0.68 -12.70
C GLN A 56 -18.14 -2.05 -13.12
N SER A 57 -17.41 -2.14 -14.23
CA SER A 57 -16.96 -3.41 -14.80
C SER A 57 -15.53 -3.35 -15.37
N PHE A 58 -14.94 -4.53 -15.60
CA PHE A 58 -13.65 -4.62 -16.29
C PHE A 58 -13.71 -4.11 -17.74
N ASP A 59 -14.84 -4.26 -18.44
CA ASP A 59 -14.99 -3.70 -19.79
C ASP A 59 -14.94 -2.17 -19.79
N GLU A 60 -15.58 -1.53 -18.80
CA GLU A 60 -15.48 -0.09 -18.63
C GLU A 60 -14.06 0.33 -18.24
N LEU A 61 -13.39 -0.45 -17.39
CA LEU A 61 -11.98 -0.24 -17.03
C LEU A 61 -11.07 -0.27 -18.27
N VAL A 62 -11.21 -1.31 -19.10
CA VAL A 62 -10.43 -1.52 -20.32
C VAL A 62 -10.62 -0.35 -21.27
N LYS A 63 -11.86 0.09 -21.48
CA LYS A 63 -12.16 1.25 -22.35
C LYS A 63 -11.64 2.56 -21.77
N THR A 64 -11.76 2.77 -20.46
CA THR A 64 -11.41 4.03 -19.82
C THR A 64 -9.90 4.26 -19.78
N PHE A 65 -9.12 3.20 -19.59
CA PHE A 65 -7.65 3.27 -19.47
C PHE A 65 -6.92 2.65 -20.66
N SER A 66 -7.63 2.32 -21.74
CA SER A 66 -7.10 1.66 -22.94
C SER A 66 -6.22 0.46 -22.59
N LEU A 67 -6.72 -0.43 -21.71
CA LEU A 67 -5.95 -1.58 -21.22
C LEU A 67 -5.71 -2.59 -22.34
N GLU A 68 -4.47 -3.06 -22.46
CA GLU A 68 -4.16 -4.25 -23.25
C GLU A 68 -4.54 -5.50 -22.45
N VAL A 69 -5.41 -6.34 -23.02
CA VAL A 69 -5.89 -7.58 -22.38
C VAL A 69 -4.98 -8.73 -22.79
N ILE A 70 -4.33 -9.37 -21.81
CA ILE A 70 -3.41 -10.48 -22.03
C ILE A 70 -3.86 -11.70 -21.24
N TYR A 71 -3.83 -12.86 -21.89
CA TYR A 71 -4.10 -14.16 -21.28
C TYR A 71 -2.80 -14.89 -20.95
N VAL A 72 -2.67 -15.35 -19.71
CA VAL A 72 -1.46 -16.04 -19.21
C VAL A 72 -1.81 -17.39 -18.60
N LYS A 73 -0.92 -18.38 -18.77
CA LYS A 73 -1.05 -19.68 -18.10
C LYS A 73 -0.22 -19.71 -16.83
N SER A 74 -0.78 -20.23 -15.74
CA SER A 74 -0.03 -20.49 -14.51
C SER A 74 1.09 -21.49 -14.79
N THR A 75 2.25 -21.30 -14.17
CA THR A 75 3.34 -22.28 -14.22
C THR A 75 3.24 -23.20 -13.01
N GLU A 76 3.06 -24.51 -13.22
CA GLU A 76 3.03 -25.47 -12.11
C GLU A 76 4.38 -25.57 -11.36
N GLU A 77 5.47 -25.25 -12.06
CA GLU A 77 6.85 -25.40 -11.60
C GLU A 77 7.26 -24.44 -10.46
N THR A 78 6.48 -23.38 -10.19
CA THR A 78 6.91 -22.31 -9.28
C THR A 78 6.70 -22.58 -7.79
N LYS A 79 6.14 -23.75 -7.41
CA LYS A 79 5.99 -24.14 -5.99
C LYS A 79 7.31 -24.19 -5.21
N GLN A 80 8.47 -24.33 -5.88
CA GLN A 80 9.80 -24.44 -5.24
C GLN A 80 10.56 -23.10 -5.06
N ALA A 81 10.08 -21.97 -5.60
CA ALA A 81 10.85 -20.70 -5.65
C ALA A 81 10.69 -19.77 -4.43
N ARG A 82 10.37 -20.29 -3.23
CA ARG A 82 10.20 -19.47 -2.02
C ARG A 82 11.54 -18.93 -1.51
N GLY A 83 11.61 -17.61 -1.26
CA GLY A 83 12.77 -16.95 -0.65
C GLY A 83 13.81 -16.46 -1.65
N CYS A 84 13.44 -16.23 -2.90
CA CYS A 84 14.38 -16.02 -4.00
C CYS A 84 14.29 -14.61 -4.56
N ALA A 85 15.38 -13.86 -4.58
CA ALA A 85 15.43 -12.61 -5.33
C ALA A 85 15.68 -12.93 -6.80
N LEU A 86 14.96 -12.23 -7.67
CA LEU A 86 15.02 -12.42 -9.11
C LEU A 86 16.04 -11.46 -9.70
N LEU A 87 17.08 -12.05 -10.27
CA LEU A 87 18.06 -11.33 -11.08
C LEU A 87 17.58 -11.45 -12.52
N ASP A 88 17.34 -10.31 -13.17
CA ASP A 88 16.84 -10.19 -14.55
C ASP A 88 17.75 -10.92 -15.57
N GLN A 89 18.99 -11.29 -15.20
CA GLN A 89 19.98 -11.81 -16.16
C GLN A 89 20.99 -12.79 -15.53
N THR A 90 21.61 -13.60 -16.39
CA THR A 90 22.72 -14.53 -16.10
C THR A 90 24.08 -13.83 -15.89
N ASP A 91 24.10 -12.52 -15.69
CA ASP A 91 25.33 -11.74 -15.53
C ASP A 91 26.03 -12.14 -14.20
N PRO A 92 27.22 -12.78 -14.27
CA PRO A 92 27.93 -13.26 -13.09
C PRO A 92 28.28 -12.15 -12.09
N ASP A 93 28.49 -10.92 -12.56
CA ASP A 93 28.86 -9.82 -11.70
C ASP A 93 27.64 -9.25 -10.96
N ILE A 94 26.44 -9.33 -11.56
CA ILE A 94 25.17 -9.08 -10.87
C ILE A 94 24.91 -10.12 -9.78
N LEU A 95 25.21 -11.39 -10.04
CA LEU A 95 25.08 -12.45 -9.03
C LEU A 95 26.04 -12.21 -7.87
N LYS A 96 27.32 -11.92 -8.15
CA LYS A 96 28.32 -11.57 -7.13
C LYS A 96 27.91 -10.34 -6.34
N PHE A 97 27.42 -9.28 -7.02
CA PHE A 97 26.88 -8.08 -6.37
C PHE A 97 25.77 -8.44 -5.38
N TRP A 98 24.82 -9.27 -5.83
CA TRP A 98 23.68 -9.65 -5.01
C TRP A 98 24.09 -10.52 -3.82
N GLU A 99 24.99 -11.49 -4.01
CA GLU A 99 25.57 -12.29 -2.93
C GLU A 99 26.35 -11.42 -1.94
N ALA A 100 27.12 -10.44 -2.43
CA ALA A 100 27.81 -9.46 -1.60
C ALA A 100 26.82 -8.63 -0.77
N MET A 101 25.73 -8.15 -1.37
CA MET A 101 24.64 -7.46 -0.69
C MET A 101 23.99 -8.31 0.40
N GLN A 102 23.63 -9.55 0.09
CA GLN A 102 23.07 -10.48 1.08
C GLN A 102 24.05 -10.84 2.20
N SER A 103 25.37 -10.78 1.93
CA SER A 103 26.41 -11.00 2.93
C SER A 103 26.60 -9.79 3.86
N ALA A 104 26.45 -8.58 3.33
CA ALA A 104 26.64 -7.33 4.06
C ALA A 104 25.43 -6.95 4.91
N TRP A 105 24.23 -7.43 4.54
CA TRP A 105 23.03 -7.14 5.30
C TRP A 105 23.03 -7.86 6.66
N PRO A 106 22.75 -7.17 7.78
CA PRO A 106 22.68 -7.81 9.09
C PRO A 106 21.72 -8.99 9.05
N ARG A 107 22.18 -10.17 9.48
CA ARG A 107 21.35 -11.38 9.54
C ARG A 107 20.64 -11.45 10.87
N ARG A 108 19.41 -11.94 10.87
CA ARG A 108 18.78 -12.39 12.11
C ARG A 108 19.59 -13.59 12.63
N ARG A 109 19.96 -13.57 13.91
CA ARG A 109 20.72 -14.66 14.54
C ARG A 109 20.00 -15.99 14.30
N GLY A 110 20.66 -16.95 13.67
CA GLY A 110 20.12 -18.29 13.35
C GLY A 110 19.32 -18.43 12.04
N SER A 111 19.13 -17.38 11.23
CA SER A 111 18.47 -17.54 9.92
C SER A 111 19.42 -18.06 8.86
N LYS A 112 19.03 -19.11 8.13
CA LYS A 112 19.74 -19.57 6.92
C LYS A 112 19.71 -18.48 5.83
N PRO A 113 20.77 -18.36 5.01
CA PRO A 113 20.77 -17.46 3.86
C PRO A 113 19.62 -17.83 2.91
N ARG A 114 18.89 -16.81 2.46
CA ARG A 114 17.84 -16.95 1.44
C ARG A 114 18.50 -17.28 0.09
N ARG A 115 18.13 -18.39 -0.54
CA ARG A 115 18.70 -18.80 -1.85
C ARG A 115 18.16 -17.89 -2.94
N SER A 116 19.04 -17.23 -3.68
CA SER A 116 18.71 -16.42 -4.85
C SER A 116 18.40 -17.32 -6.06
N PHE A 117 17.43 -16.94 -6.90
CA PHE A 117 17.22 -17.58 -8.19
C PHE A 117 17.44 -16.56 -9.28
N LEU A 118 18.30 -16.92 -10.23
CA LEU A 118 18.44 -16.16 -11.47
C LEU A 118 17.19 -16.40 -12.31
N ILE A 119 16.65 -15.35 -12.92
CA ILE A 119 15.77 -15.49 -14.08
C ILE A 119 16.70 -15.92 -15.22
N GLY A 120 16.86 -17.22 -15.38
CA GLY A 120 17.79 -17.80 -16.34
C GLY A 120 18.06 -19.26 -16.00
N ASP A 121 17.86 -20.13 -16.97
CA ASP A 121 18.21 -21.53 -16.82
C ASP A 121 19.72 -21.66 -16.70
N LYS A 122 20.21 -22.31 -15.64
CA LYS A 122 21.66 -22.54 -15.43
C LYS A 122 22.27 -23.38 -16.55
N LYS A 123 21.46 -24.04 -17.39
CA LYS A 123 21.91 -25.02 -18.38
C LYS A 123 21.85 -24.56 -19.84
N GLY A 124 21.57 -23.30 -20.15
CA GLY A 124 21.53 -22.83 -21.54
C GLY A 124 20.41 -23.45 -22.40
N THR A 125 19.49 -24.18 -21.78
CA THR A 125 18.25 -24.62 -22.39
C THR A 125 17.31 -23.42 -22.54
N LYS A 126 16.65 -23.33 -23.71
CA LYS A 126 15.80 -22.20 -24.15
C LYS A 126 15.10 -21.52 -22.98
N THR A 127 15.53 -20.31 -22.64
CA THR A 127 14.91 -19.52 -21.57
C THR A 127 13.44 -19.30 -21.92
N LYS A 128 12.55 -19.83 -21.10
CA LYS A 128 11.12 -19.53 -21.20
C LYS A 128 11.00 -18.01 -21.01
N LYS A 129 10.59 -17.30 -22.06
CA LYS A 129 10.52 -15.84 -22.06
C LYS A 129 9.45 -15.41 -21.05
N TRP A 130 9.84 -14.59 -20.08
CA TRP A 130 8.91 -13.98 -19.14
C TRP A 130 8.06 -12.94 -19.87
N LEU A 131 6.83 -12.73 -19.43
CA LEU A 131 5.99 -11.64 -19.93
C LEU A 131 6.44 -10.34 -19.25
N GLU A 132 7.05 -9.45 -20.01
CA GLU A 132 7.43 -8.12 -19.54
C GLU A 132 6.35 -7.11 -19.92
N LEU A 133 5.82 -6.41 -18.91
CA LEU A 133 4.82 -5.35 -19.10
C LEU A 133 5.54 -3.99 -19.17
N ASP A 134 5.35 -3.30 -20.29
CA ASP A 134 5.97 -1.99 -20.54
C ASP A 134 5.61 -0.94 -19.48
N ALA A 135 6.53 0.00 -19.24
CA ALA A 135 6.40 1.03 -18.20
C ALA A 135 5.38 2.14 -18.53
N ASP A 136 4.98 2.26 -19.81
CA ASP A 136 4.13 3.30 -20.38
C ASP A 136 2.74 2.79 -20.82
N LYS A 137 2.52 1.47 -20.82
CA LYS A 137 1.23 0.85 -21.14
C LYS A 137 0.53 0.28 -19.92
N SER A 138 -0.79 0.25 -20.00
CA SER A 138 -1.69 -0.29 -18.99
C SER A 138 -2.23 -1.64 -19.47
N TYR A 139 -2.43 -2.58 -18.54
CA TYR A 139 -2.72 -3.98 -18.86
C TYR A 139 -3.81 -4.56 -17.96
N LEU A 140 -4.66 -5.43 -18.52
CA LEU A 140 -5.50 -6.37 -17.80
C LEU A 140 -5.00 -7.79 -18.06
N ILE A 141 -4.58 -8.48 -17.00
CA ILE A 141 -4.05 -9.84 -17.11
C ILE A 141 -5.06 -10.85 -16.59
N LEU A 142 -5.43 -11.78 -17.47
CA LEU A 142 -6.39 -12.85 -17.19
C LEU A 142 -5.69 -14.20 -17.22
N ASP A 143 -6.12 -15.10 -16.34
CA ASP A 143 -5.73 -16.50 -16.41
C ASP A 143 -6.36 -17.15 -17.65
N ALA A 144 -5.56 -17.79 -18.49
CA ALA A 144 -6.00 -18.32 -19.77
C ALA A 144 -6.95 -19.53 -19.66
N GLU A 145 -7.00 -20.20 -18.50
CA GLU A 145 -7.82 -21.41 -18.31
C GLU A 145 -9.17 -21.09 -17.71
N ASN A 146 -9.20 -20.23 -16.69
CA ASN A 146 -10.45 -19.92 -15.96
C ASN A 146 -10.92 -18.48 -16.13
N HIS A 147 -10.23 -17.67 -16.96
CA HIS A 147 -10.54 -16.27 -17.25
C HIS A 147 -10.58 -15.36 -16.01
N GLN A 148 -10.05 -15.82 -14.87
CA GLN A 148 -10.02 -15.00 -13.67
C GLN A 148 -8.95 -13.91 -13.78
N VAL A 149 -9.24 -12.75 -13.19
CA VAL A 149 -8.27 -11.66 -13.11
C VAL A 149 -7.09 -12.08 -12.23
N VAL A 150 -5.90 -12.01 -12.82
CA VAL A 150 -4.61 -12.26 -12.15
C VAL A 150 -4.06 -10.97 -11.57
N MET A 151 -4.03 -9.92 -12.40
CA MET A 151 -3.60 -8.58 -12.03
C MET A 151 -4.04 -7.56 -13.08
N PHE A 152 -4.03 -6.28 -12.72
CA PHE A 152 -4.01 -5.21 -13.71
C PHE A 152 -2.95 -4.16 -13.33
N VAL A 153 -2.57 -3.38 -14.33
CA VAL A 153 -1.58 -2.31 -14.24
C VAL A 153 -2.18 -1.10 -14.93
N ILE A 154 -2.33 0.02 -14.21
CA ILE A 154 -2.80 1.29 -14.77
C ILE A 154 -1.70 2.32 -14.63
N ARG A 155 -1.20 2.80 -15.76
CA ARG A 155 -0.24 3.91 -15.82
C ARG A 155 -0.97 5.23 -15.78
N LYS A 156 -0.33 6.24 -15.19
CA LYS A 156 -0.90 7.58 -15.00
C LYS A 156 -2.26 7.54 -14.30
N ALA A 157 -2.38 6.69 -13.26
CA ALA A 157 -3.65 6.47 -12.57
C ALA A 157 -4.21 7.75 -11.91
N ILE A 158 -3.34 8.67 -11.50
CA ILE A 158 -3.68 9.95 -10.90
C ILE A 158 -3.43 11.07 -11.91
N SER A 159 -4.46 11.78 -12.34
CA SER A 159 -4.32 12.85 -13.34
C SER A 159 -3.51 14.07 -12.88
N SER A 160 -3.28 14.23 -11.57
CA SER A 160 -2.66 15.40 -10.96
C SER A 160 -1.25 15.09 -10.45
N ASP A 161 -0.23 15.58 -11.16
CA ASP A 161 1.18 15.47 -10.75
C ASP A 161 1.43 16.07 -9.37
N ARG A 162 0.70 17.14 -9.01
CA ARG A 162 0.80 17.75 -7.67
C ARG A 162 0.40 16.79 -6.57
N VAL A 163 -0.61 15.94 -6.81
CA VAL A 163 -1.04 14.90 -5.86
C VAL A 163 -0.01 13.79 -5.78
N VAL A 164 0.52 13.34 -6.93
CA VAL A 164 1.58 12.32 -7.00
C VAL A 164 2.82 12.75 -6.22
N MET A 165 3.27 13.99 -6.44
CA MET A 165 4.43 14.58 -5.75
C MET A 165 4.20 14.71 -4.25
N ALA A 166 3.07 15.27 -3.83
CA ALA A 166 2.75 15.40 -2.40
C ALA A 166 2.66 14.04 -1.70
N ALA A 167 2.05 13.04 -2.35
CA ALA A 167 1.99 11.68 -1.82
C ALA A 167 3.39 11.04 -1.72
N SER A 168 4.26 11.27 -2.72
CA SER A 168 5.65 10.81 -2.70
C SER A 168 6.45 11.43 -1.55
N ASP A 169 6.31 12.74 -1.32
CA ASP A 169 7.00 13.43 -0.22
C ASP A 169 6.56 12.89 1.15
N ILE A 170 5.27 12.56 1.29
CA ILE A 170 4.72 11.93 2.50
C ILE A 170 5.23 10.49 2.68
N VAL A 171 5.45 9.74 1.60
CA VAL A 171 6.15 8.43 1.68
C VAL A 171 7.58 8.61 2.18
N ASP A 172 8.31 9.61 1.67
CA ASP A 172 9.68 9.91 2.11
C ASP A 172 9.71 10.33 3.60
N GLU A 173 8.78 11.18 4.03
CA GLU A 173 8.60 11.53 5.44
C GLU A 173 8.32 10.27 6.27
N ALA A 174 7.35 9.46 5.84
CA ALA A 174 6.90 8.31 6.60
C ALA A 174 7.99 7.25 6.78
N THR A 175 8.68 6.90 5.69
CA THR A 175 9.79 5.94 5.71
C THR A 175 11.04 6.49 6.41
N GLY A 176 11.20 7.81 6.46
CA GLY A 176 12.29 8.50 7.15
C GLY A 176 12.08 8.64 8.67
N CYS A 177 10.84 8.63 9.17
CA CYS A 177 10.52 8.82 10.59
C CYS A 177 10.04 7.57 11.33
N ARG A 178 9.68 6.50 10.61
CA ARG A 178 9.17 5.25 11.18
C ARG A 178 10.21 4.12 11.14
N ARG A 179 10.07 3.19 12.09
CA ARG A 179 10.86 1.97 12.19
C ARG A 179 10.49 1.07 11.03
N ASP A 180 11.52 0.64 10.31
CA ASP A 180 11.42 -0.32 9.22
C ASP A 180 10.93 -1.68 9.75
N LEU A 181 9.96 -2.26 9.04
CA LEU A 181 9.42 -3.58 9.33
C LEU A 181 10.32 -4.69 8.79
N ARG A 182 11.12 -4.39 7.77
CA ARG A 182 12.02 -5.33 7.09
C ARG A 182 13.43 -4.75 7.02
N PRO A 183 14.08 -4.47 8.17
CA PRO A 183 15.43 -3.90 8.21
C PRO A 183 16.52 -4.82 7.62
N TYR A 184 16.13 -6.02 7.17
CA TYR A 184 17.00 -7.03 6.58
C TYR A 184 16.78 -7.22 5.07
N GLU A 185 15.91 -6.41 4.47
CA GLU A 185 15.61 -6.41 3.04
C GLU A 185 15.97 -5.04 2.45
N PRO A 186 16.32 -4.95 1.16
CA PRO A 186 16.63 -3.68 0.50
C PRO A 186 15.53 -2.63 0.63
N GLY A 187 15.94 -1.36 0.81
CA GLY A 187 15.04 -0.23 0.96
C GLY A 187 14.43 -0.10 2.34
N ARG A 188 13.22 0.47 2.41
CA ARG A 188 12.44 0.61 3.65
C ARG A 188 10.97 0.34 3.41
N ILE A 189 10.34 -0.35 4.36
CA ILE A 189 8.90 -0.55 4.40
C ILE A 189 8.38 -0.27 5.81
N VAL A 190 7.40 0.61 5.93
CA VAL A 190 6.80 0.99 7.22
C VAL A 190 5.30 0.79 7.16
N ALA A 191 4.73 0.19 8.21
CA ALA A 191 3.28 0.08 8.36
C ALA A 191 2.70 1.40 8.86
N PHE A 192 1.43 1.62 8.52
CA PHE A 192 0.56 2.64 9.06
C PHE A 192 -0.85 2.06 9.17
N GLY A 193 -1.62 2.50 10.18
CA GLY A 193 -2.92 1.92 10.48
C GLY A 193 -2.92 0.97 11.66
N HIS A 194 -3.69 -0.10 11.54
CA HIS A 194 -3.79 -1.17 12.54
C HIS A 194 -2.67 -2.20 12.36
N SER A 195 -2.33 -2.88 13.45
CA SER A 195 -1.35 -3.97 13.43
C SER A 195 -1.73 -5.06 14.42
N ALA A 196 -1.21 -6.27 14.18
CA ALA A 196 -1.25 -7.37 15.14
C ALA A 196 -0.17 -7.25 16.24
N GLY A 197 0.54 -6.11 16.34
CA GLY A 197 1.63 -5.93 17.28
C GLY A 197 2.78 -6.94 17.08
N ARG A 198 3.49 -7.26 18.17
CA ARG A 198 4.54 -8.28 18.12
C ARG A 198 3.93 -9.67 17.88
N ARG A 199 4.60 -10.50 17.08
CA ARG A 199 4.10 -11.84 16.68
C ARG A 199 3.79 -12.78 17.85
N ASP A 200 4.50 -12.62 18.96
CA ASP A 200 4.34 -13.38 20.20
C ASP A 200 3.15 -12.90 21.03
N ALA A 201 2.92 -11.58 21.09
CA ALA A 201 1.84 -11.00 21.88
C ALA A 201 0.49 -10.99 21.13
N ARG A 202 0.51 -10.76 19.81
CA ARG A 202 -0.68 -10.60 18.95
C ARG A 202 -1.69 -9.58 19.48
N VAL A 203 -1.19 -8.45 19.96
CA VAL A 203 -2.03 -7.37 20.51
C VAL A 203 -2.48 -6.47 19.37
N PHE A 204 -3.79 -6.43 19.14
CA PHE A 204 -4.38 -5.50 18.20
C PHE A 204 -4.22 -4.05 18.68
N GLY A 205 -3.91 -3.16 17.75
CA GLY A 205 -3.89 -1.72 17.99
C GLY A 205 -3.22 -0.95 16.86
N ASN A 206 -3.20 0.37 16.99
CA ASN A 206 -2.55 1.24 16.01
C ASN A 206 -1.03 0.99 15.98
N VAL A 207 -0.44 1.16 14.81
CA VAL A 207 1.00 1.05 14.60
C VAL A 207 1.75 2.12 15.39
N LYS A 208 2.62 1.69 16.32
CA LYS A 208 3.53 2.55 17.11
C LYS A 208 4.98 2.39 16.66
N ASN A 209 5.34 3.03 15.54
CA ASN A 209 6.65 2.84 14.92
C ASN A 209 7.49 4.12 14.74
N ILE A 210 7.11 5.28 15.28
CA ILE A 210 7.96 6.48 15.20
C ILE A 210 9.29 6.27 15.93
N ILE A 211 10.41 6.65 15.29
CA ILE A 211 11.76 6.52 15.84
C ILE A 211 11.95 7.56 16.96
N LYS A 212 12.51 7.14 18.11
CA LYS A 212 12.80 7.99 19.28
C LYS A 212 13.63 9.21 18.87
N GLY A 213 13.33 10.39 19.42
CA GLY A 213 13.97 11.66 19.06
C GLY A 213 13.20 12.49 18.01
N LYS A 214 12.17 11.91 17.38
CA LYS A 214 11.20 12.64 16.55
C LYS A 214 9.83 12.81 17.26
N SER A 215 9.83 12.77 18.59
CA SER A 215 8.68 12.52 19.46
C SER A 215 7.93 13.77 19.96
N ASP A 216 8.12 14.93 19.33
CA ASP A 216 7.20 16.04 19.60
C ASP A 216 5.79 15.63 19.18
N THR A 217 4.88 15.61 20.16
CA THR A 217 3.49 15.17 19.97
C THR A 217 2.77 15.90 18.84
N VAL A 218 3.05 17.19 18.66
CA VAL A 218 2.46 18.00 17.58
C VAL A 218 2.98 17.54 16.22
N ARG A 219 4.30 17.34 16.12
CA ARG A 219 4.94 16.81 14.91
C ARG A 219 4.45 15.40 14.56
N VAL A 220 4.36 14.51 15.55
CA VAL A 220 3.87 13.14 15.35
C VAL A 220 2.41 13.14 14.89
N HIS A 221 1.57 14.00 15.48
CA HIS A 221 0.20 14.20 15.02
C HIS A 221 0.17 14.64 13.55
N GLY A 222 0.95 15.65 13.17
CA GLY A 222 1.06 16.11 11.78
C GLY A 222 1.49 15.00 10.81
N MET A 223 2.51 14.22 11.16
CA MET A 223 3.00 13.08 10.36
C MET A 223 1.96 11.97 10.20
N ASN A 224 1.15 11.72 11.24
CA ASN A 224 0.07 10.74 11.18
C ASN A 224 -1.09 11.26 10.35
N CYS A 225 -1.46 12.55 10.47
CA CYS A 225 -2.48 13.17 9.64
C CYS A 225 -2.10 13.16 8.16
N ASN A 226 -0.85 13.47 7.82
CA ASN A 226 -0.34 13.39 6.45
C ASN A 226 -0.42 11.96 5.88
N ALA A 227 0.08 10.97 6.62
CA ALA A 227 0.04 9.56 6.20
C ALA A 227 -1.40 9.05 6.05
N LEU A 228 -2.29 9.39 6.99
CA LEU A 228 -3.71 9.08 6.91
C LEU A 228 -4.37 9.72 5.69
N GLY A 229 -4.09 11.00 5.45
CA GLY A 229 -4.62 11.77 4.33
C GLY A 229 -4.24 11.15 2.98
N VAL A 230 -2.97 10.81 2.80
CA VAL A 230 -2.48 10.15 1.58
C VAL A 230 -3.05 8.75 1.42
N ALA A 231 -3.03 7.93 2.47
CA ALA A 231 -3.61 6.59 2.42
C ALA A 231 -5.09 6.64 2.02
N SER A 232 -5.86 7.52 2.65
CA SER A 232 -7.30 7.68 2.37
C SER A 232 -7.57 8.25 0.98
N LEU A 233 -6.78 9.23 0.52
CA LEU A 233 -6.91 9.77 -0.83
C LEU A 233 -6.61 8.72 -1.90
N LEU A 234 -5.51 7.97 -1.74
CA LEU A 234 -5.14 6.92 -2.68
C LEU A 234 -6.16 5.79 -2.69
N TRP A 235 -6.76 5.46 -1.54
CA TRP A 235 -7.88 4.52 -1.51
C TRP A 235 -9.12 5.06 -2.23
N ALA A 236 -9.45 6.34 -2.08
CA ALA A 236 -10.54 6.94 -2.84
C ALA A 236 -10.30 6.87 -4.36
N VAL A 237 -9.03 6.96 -4.80
CA VAL A 237 -8.63 6.71 -6.20
C VAL A 237 -8.80 5.23 -6.59
N VAL A 238 -8.52 4.29 -5.70
CA VAL A 238 -8.84 2.87 -5.92
C VAL A 238 -10.34 2.69 -6.12
N GLU A 239 -11.18 3.26 -5.26
CA GLU A 239 -12.64 3.15 -5.37
C GLU A 239 -13.22 3.81 -6.63
N SER A 240 -12.55 4.82 -7.22
CA SER A 240 -13.01 5.46 -8.46
C SER A 240 -12.60 4.68 -9.71
N ILE A 241 -11.43 4.03 -9.67
CA ILE A 241 -10.84 3.35 -10.82
C ILE A 241 -11.19 1.87 -10.84
N VAL A 242 -11.11 1.16 -9.73
CA VAL A 242 -11.25 -0.29 -9.70
C VAL A 242 -12.73 -0.68 -9.78
N PRO A 243 -13.09 -1.72 -10.57
CA PRO A 243 -14.46 -2.18 -10.66
C PRO A 243 -15.09 -2.39 -9.28
N THR A 244 -16.32 -1.91 -9.13
CA THR A 244 -17.00 -1.86 -7.83
C THR A 244 -17.11 -3.25 -7.19
N ASP A 245 -17.34 -4.31 -7.97
CA ASP A 245 -17.42 -5.68 -7.43
C ASP A 245 -16.12 -6.10 -6.72
N ILE A 246 -14.97 -5.66 -7.21
CA ILE A 246 -13.67 -6.01 -6.62
C ILE A 246 -13.41 -5.26 -5.32
N THR A 247 -13.71 -3.96 -5.30
CA THR A 247 -13.53 -3.14 -4.08
C THR A 247 -14.58 -3.47 -3.04
N LYS A 248 -15.81 -3.78 -3.46
CA LYS A 248 -16.88 -4.26 -2.60
C LYS A 248 -16.52 -5.58 -1.95
N ASP A 249 -16.06 -6.59 -2.71
CA ASP A 249 -15.62 -7.86 -2.13
C ASP A 249 -14.49 -7.68 -1.11
N PHE A 250 -13.56 -6.76 -1.37
CA PHE A 250 -12.48 -6.43 -0.42
C PHE A 250 -13.04 -5.83 0.87
N LEU A 251 -13.97 -4.87 0.78
CA LEU A 251 -14.57 -4.18 1.92
C LEU A 251 -15.53 -5.08 2.70
N ASP A 252 -16.36 -5.86 2.02
CA ASP A 252 -17.31 -6.80 2.63
C ASP A 252 -16.60 -7.79 3.55
N GLN A 253 -15.40 -8.26 3.19
CA GLN A 253 -14.64 -9.15 4.05
C GLN A 253 -14.08 -8.47 5.31
N LEU A 254 -13.81 -7.17 5.26
CA LEU A 254 -13.41 -6.39 6.44
C LEU A 254 -14.62 -6.07 7.32
N ASP A 255 -15.75 -5.74 6.69
CA ASP A 255 -17.02 -5.46 7.34
C ASP A 255 -17.57 -6.71 8.05
N ALA A 256 -17.41 -7.90 7.44
CA ALA A 256 -17.83 -9.17 8.04
C ALA A 256 -17.17 -9.46 9.39
N VAL A 257 -15.99 -8.90 9.65
CA VAL A 257 -15.29 -9.00 10.94
C VAL A 257 -15.35 -7.70 11.76
N ASN A 258 -16.10 -6.68 11.30
CA ASN A 258 -16.19 -5.35 11.90
C ASN A 258 -14.82 -4.69 12.12
N LEU A 259 -13.86 -4.90 11.23
CA LEU A 259 -12.51 -4.33 11.39
C LEU A 259 -12.56 -2.83 11.05
N PRO A 260 -12.21 -1.92 12.00
CA PRO A 260 -12.35 -0.49 11.77
C PRO A 260 -11.39 0.01 10.69
N PRO A 261 -11.75 1.08 9.95
CA PRO A 261 -10.88 1.67 8.94
C PRO A 261 -9.59 2.19 9.58
N ILE A 262 -8.64 2.59 8.74
CA ILE A 262 -7.30 2.99 9.19
C ILE A 262 -7.34 4.05 10.29
N GLY A 263 -6.46 3.89 11.29
CA GLY A 263 -6.37 4.78 12.45
C GLY A 263 -4.94 5.03 12.88
N ALA A 264 -4.76 6.00 13.78
CA ALA A 264 -3.51 6.29 14.47
C ALA A 264 -3.82 6.89 15.84
N ASP A 265 -2.98 6.62 16.86
CA ASP A 265 -3.26 7.01 18.25
C ASP A 265 -3.46 8.52 18.45
N THR A 266 -2.85 9.34 17.61
CA THR A 266 -2.94 10.81 17.68
C THR A 266 -4.16 11.37 16.95
N ILE A 267 -4.98 10.52 16.33
CA ILE A 267 -6.11 10.93 15.49
C ILE A 267 -7.37 10.34 16.11
N ASP A 268 -8.41 11.18 16.25
CA ASP A 268 -9.68 10.74 16.83
C ASP A 268 -10.21 9.51 16.06
N PRO A 269 -10.41 8.37 16.76
CA PRO A 269 -10.98 7.18 16.17
C PRO A 269 -12.44 7.38 15.71
N LYS A 270 -13.15 8.38 16.25
CA LYS A 270 -14.57 8.65 15.93
C LYS A 270 -14.78 9.43 14.64
N GLY A 271 -13.72 10.01 14.06
CA GLY A 271 -13.83 10.80 12.83
C GLY A 271 -13.94 9.93 11.57
N THR A 272 -14.92 10.20 10.71
CA THR A 272 -15.12 9.53 9.41
C THR A 272 -14.53 10.34 8.24
N GLY A 273 -13.33 10.89 8.42
CA GLY A 273 -12.75 11.82 7.46
C GLY A 273 -11.23 11.93 7.52
N TYR A 274 -10.67 12.67 6.58
CA TYR A 274 -9.24 12.94 6.47
C TYR A 274 -8.97 14.34 5.87
N GLU A 275 -7.73 14.78 6.00
CA GLU A 275 -7.22 16.01 5.40
C GLU A 275 -5.96 15.68 4.59
N ILE A 276 -5.79 16.33 3.44
CA ILE A 276 -4.52 16.30 2.70
C ILE A 276 -4.01 17.71 2.47
N LYS A 277 -2.71 17.89 2.64
CA LYS A 277 -2.01 19.13 2.31
C LYS A 277 -1.29 18.96 0.99
N LEU A 278 -1.63 19.80 0.02
CA LEU A 278 -0.97 19.88 -1.27
C LEU A 278 -0.23 21.23 -1.31
N GLY A 279 1.09 21.25 -1.13
CA GLY A 279 1.83 22.51 -0.97
C GLY A 279 1.27 23.34 0.20
N MET A 280 0.87 24.58 -0.06
CA MET A 280 0.30 25.48 0.96
C MET A 280 -1.22 25.32 1.20
N GLU A 281 -1.89 24.44 0.44
CA GLU A 281 -3.34 24.28 0.52
C GLU A 281 -3.73 23.03 1.29
N ALA A 282 -4.68 23.17 2.22
CA ALA A 282 -5.32 22.05 2.91
C ALA A 282 -6.69 21.72 2.30
N TYR A 283 -6.92 20.44 2.04
CA TYR A 283 -8.17 19.90 1.52
C TYR A 283 -8.77 18.97 2.57
N HIS A 284 -9.93 19.33 3.11
CA HIS A 284 -10.60 18.58 4.16
C HIS A 284 -11.75 17.74 3.61
N PHE A 285 -11.78 16.45 3.95
CA PHE A 285 -12.81 15.50 3.57
C PHE A 285 -13.48 14.94 4.83
N PRO A 286 -14.35 15.71 5.51
CA PRO A 286 -14.86 15.36 6.83
C PRO A 286 -15.83 14.16 6.83
N LEU A 287 -16.41 13.83 5.68
CA LEU A 287 -17.40 12.76 5.50
C LEU A 287 -16.89 11.61 4.61
N ALA A 288 -15.66 11.71 4.10
CA ALA A 288 -15.13 10.69 3.22
C ALA A 288 -14.54 9.54 4.03
N SER A 289 -14.88 8.31 3.65
CA SER A 289 -14.31 7.12 4.25
C SER A 289 -12.78 7.16 4.23
N ARG A 290 -12.17 6.71 5.32
CA ARG A 290 -10.74 6.48 5.40
C ARG A 290 -10.37 5.19 4.65
N SER A 291 -9.08 5.00 4.36
CA SER A 291 -8.61 3.77 3.71
C SER A 291 -8.84 2.51 4.57
N PRO A 292 -8.69 1.31 3.98
CA PRO A 292 -8.67 0.06 4.71
C PRO A 292 -7.69 0.05 5.86
N PRO A 293 -7.89 -0.86 6.85
CA PRO A 293 -7.19 -0.92 8.13
C PRO A 293 -5.66 -0.90 8.07
N GLU A 294 -5.07 -1.37 6.97
CA GLU A 294 -3.65 -1.67 6.86
C GLU A 294 -3.04 -1.05 5.59
N ALA A 295 -2.09 -0.14 5.78
CA ALA A 295 -1.33 0.48 4.71
C ALA A 295 0.19 0.34 4.93
N TYR A 296 0.93 0.19 3.85
CA TYR A 296 2.39 0.15 3.84
C TYR A 296 2.96 1.25 2.98
N PHE A 297 3.89 2.03 3.55
CA PHE A 297 4.65 3.05 2.82
C PHE A 297 6.04 2.50 2.56
N THR A 298 6.51 2.56 1.32
CA THR A 298 7.79 1.99 0.94
C THR A 298 8.67 2.96 0.16
N ARG A 299 9.97 2.88 0.41
CA ARG A 299 11.00 3.64 -0.32
C ARG A 299 12.13 2.70 -0.73
N GLY A 300 12.26 2.49 -2.05
CA GLY A 300 13.24 1.58 -2.64
C GLY A 300 13.12 0.14 -2.14
N TYR A 301 11.96 -0.23 -1.56
CA TYR A 301 11.77 -1.54 -0.97
C TYR A 301 11.81 -2.61 -2.06
N SER A 302 12.64 -3.63 -1.86
CA SER A 302 12.67 -4.80 -2.71
C SER A 302 12.67 -6.06 -1.86
N SER A 303 11.85 -7.04 -2.23
CA SER A 303 11.75 -8.31 -1.54
C SER A 303 11.90 -9.49 -2.48
N ALA A 304 12.47 -10.54 -1.93
CA ALA A 304 12.50 -11.85 -2.56
C ALA A 304 11.08 -12.44 -2.69
N GLY A 305 10.93 -13.44 -3.54
CA GLY A 305 9.68 -14.18 -3.77
C GLY A 305 9.02 -14.65 -2.47
N HIS A 306 7.82 -14.14 -2.22
CA HIS A 306 6.97 -14.45 -1.07
C HIS A 306 5.48 -14.47 -1.46
N THR A 307 4.65 -14.85 -0.50
CA THR A 307 3.19 -14.79 -0.58
C THR A 307 2.70 -14.10 0.67
N ASP A 308 1.64 -13.31 0.55
CA ASP A 308 1.00 -12.67 1.69
C ASP A 308 -0.28 -13.43 2.06
N ASP A 309 -0.43 -13.67 3.36
CA ASP A 309 -1.63 -14.30 3.92
C ASP A 309 -2.72 -13.22 4.10
N SER A 310 -3.46 -12.96 3.03
CA SER A 310 -4.57 -12.01 3.01
C SER A 310 -5.93 -12.71 3.07
N ILE A 311 -6.92 -12.06 3.69
CA ILE A 311 -8.33 -12.44 3.51
C ILE A 311 -8.81 -12.08 2.10
N ALA A 312 -8.45 -10.88 1.65
CA ALA A 312 -8.96 -10.32 0.42
C ALA A 312 -8.31 -10.99 -0.80
N PRO A 313 -9.07 -11.15 -1.90
CA PRO A 313 -8.54 -11.77 -3.11
C PRO A 313 -7.45 -10.92 -3.77
N PHE A 314 -7.42 -9.61 -3.51
CA PHE A 314 -6.50 -8.67 -4.15
C PHE A 314 -5.85 -7.71 -3.15
N THR A 315 -4.65 -7.27 -3.50
CA THR A 315 -3.88 -6.20 -2.87
C THR A 315 -3.69 -5.09 -3.90
N PHE A 316 -3.71 -3.84 -3.43
CA PHE A 316 -3.53 -2.66 -4.27
C PHE A 316 -2.22 -1.97 -3.92
N GLY A 317 -1.46 -1.55 -4.93
CA GLY A 317 -0.21 -0.82 -4.77
C GLY A 317 -0.16 0.41 -5.68
N PHE A 318 0.35 1.51 -5.17
CA PHE A 318 0.66 2.71 -5.95
C PHE A 318 2.16 2.89 -6.06
N GLY A 319 2.70 2.88 -7.27
CA GLY A 319 4.03 3.42 -7.58
C GLY A 319 3.91 4.92 -7.83
N LEU A 320 4.26 5.76 -6.86
CA LEU A 320 4.07 7.21 -6.97
C LEU A 320 5.19 7.85 -7.79
N ARG A 321 6.43 7.55 -7.43
CA ARG A 321 7.61 8.15 -8.03
C ARG A 321 8.73 7.13 -8.18
N ARG A 322 9.55 7.27 -9.21
CA ARG A 322 10.69 6.39 -9.49
C ARG A 322 11.88 7.23 -9.92
N GLU A 323 12.94 7.18 -9.13
CA GLU A 323 14.20 7.83 -9.46
C GLU A 323 15.24 6.76 -9.78
N ILE A 324 16.01 6.98 -10.84
CA ILE A 324 17.21 6.20 -11.12
C ILE A 324 18.40 7.06 -10.71
N SER A 325 19.08 6.69 -9.64
CA SER A 325 20.36 7.30 -9.26
C SER A 325 21.52 6.43 -9.74
N SER A 326 22.75 6.93 -9.60
CA SER A 326 23.92 6.06 -9.69
C SER A 326 23.73 4.87 -8.73
N PRO A 327 24.15 3.64 -9.09
CA PRO A 327 24.00 2.49 -8.20
C PRO A 327 24.63 2.74 -6.84
N ALA A 328 25.75 3.46 -6.78
CA ALA A 328 26.44 3.88 -5.56
C ALA A 328 25.56 4.65 -4.56
N ASP A 329 24.53 5.36 -5.03
CA ASP A 329 23.64 6.15 -4.16
C ASP A 329 22.36 5.43 -3.78
N SER A 330 21.87 4.53 -4.64
CA SER A 330 20.57 3.85 -4.44
C SER A 330 20.58 2.84 -3.29
N TRP A 331 21.67 2.09 -3.10
CA TRP A 331 21.73 1.07 -2.05
C TRP A 331 21.93 1.67 -0.65
N LYS A 332 22.33 2.95 -0.55
CA LYS A 332 22.42 3.66 0.73
C LYS A 332 21.05 3.81 1.42
N VAL A 333 19.95 3.66 0.67
CA VAL A 333 18.60 3.73 1.22
C VAL A 333 18.33 2.51 2.11
N GLY A 334 18.44 2.71 3.42
CA GLY A 334 18.13 1.69 4.44
C GLY A 334 19.35 0.98 5.03
N LEU A 335 20.52 1.07 4.41
CA LEU A 335 21.76 0.51 4.95
C LEU A 335 22.41 1.42 6.00
N SER A 336 23.08 0.81 6.98
CA SER A 336 23.96 1.55 7.87
C SER A 336 25.22 1.98 7.12
N GLN A 337 25.82 3.11 7.51
CA GLN A 337 27.07 3.58 6.91
C GLN A 337 28.17 2.50 6.86
N ARG A 338 28.25 1.63 7.88
CA ARG A 338 29.20 0.51 7.86
C ARG A 338 28.87 -0.55 6.81
N ALA A 339 27.59 -0.86 6.61
CA ALA A 339 27.18 -1.78 5.56
C ALA A 339 27.42 -1.18 4.17
N CYS A 340 27.24 0.14 4.05
CA CYS A 340 27.60 0.92 2.87
C CYS A 340 29.08 0.79 2.51
N GLU A 341 29.96 1.03 3.47
CA GLU A 341 31.42 0.94 3.32
C GLU A 341 31.87 -0.50 3.01
N ALA A 342 31.28 -1.50 3.69
CA ALA A 342 31.57 -2.92 3.45
C ALA A 342 31.11 -3.40 2.06
N LEU A 343 30.07 -2.77 1.48
CA LEU A 343 29.63 -3.03 0.12
C LEU A 343 30.56 -2.34 -0.88
N ALA A 344 30.90 -1.06 -0.68
CA ALA A 344 31.78 -0.32 -1.58
C ALA A 344 33.11 -1.02 -1.87
N THR A 345 33.66 -1.76 -0.89
CA THR A 345 34.90 -2.54 -1.03
C THR A 345 34.75 -3.87 -1.78
N LYS A 346 33.52 -4.38 -1.95
CA LYS A 346 33.22 -5.68 -2.58
C LYS A 346 32.62 -5.56 -3.98
N LEU A 347 32.19 -4.36 -4.37
CA LEU A 347 31.52 -4.14 -5.64
C LEU A 347 32.53 -3.68 -6.70
N PRO A 348 32.39 -4.16 -7.95
CA PRO A 348 33.17 -3.60 -9.05
C PRO A 348 32.88 -2.10 -9.18
N GLU A 349 33.90 -1.29 -9.48
CA GLU A 349 33.83 0.17 -9.54
C GLU A 349 32.75 0.70 -10.49
N THR A 350 32.29 -0.12 -11.44
CA THR A 350 31.31 0.26 -12.47
C THR A 350 30.23 -0.80 -12.65
N ILE A 351 29.25 -0.83 -11.75
CA ILE A 351 27.94 -1.39 -12.11
C ILE A 351 27.21 -0.27 -12.86
N PRO A 352 26.93 -0.41 -14.16
CA PRO A 352 26.20 0.62 -14.88
C PRO A 352 24.79 0.76 -14.28
N ALA A 353 24.34 2.00 -14.08
CA ALA A 353 22.94 2.27 -13.79
C ALA A 353 22.09 1.61 -14.89
N ARG A 354 21.10 0.81 -14.50
CA ARG A 354 20.21 0.18 -15.48
C ARG A 354 18.86 0.89 -15.48
N PRO A 355 18.22 1.05 -16.65
CA PRO A 355 16.88 1.61 -16.73
C PRO A 355 15.84 0.74 -16.01
N SER A 356 16.13 -0.54 -15.81
CA SER A 356 15.31 -1.53 -15.10
C SER A 356 15.79 -1.81 -13.68
N GLY A 357 14.87 -2.24 -12.83
CA GLY A 357 15.18 -2.64 -11.46
C GLY A 357 14.12 -2.19 -10.45
N GLY A 358 13.95 -3.00 -9.41
CA GLY A 358 12.93 -2.81 -8.38
C GLY A 358 11.52 -3.03 -8.93
N ASP A 359 11.40 -3.73 -10.06
CA ASP A 359 10.16 -4.01 -10.78
C ASP A 359 9.35 -5.05 -10.02
N PHE A 360 8.02 -4.95 -10.07
CA PHE A 360 7.16 -5.96 -9.46
C PHE A 360 7.21 -7.25 -10.28
N VAL A 361 7.20 -8.39 -9.60
CA VAL A 361 7.22 -9.68 -10.26
C VAL A 361 6.14 -10.60 -9.72
N ASN A 362 5.34 -11.17 -10.62
CA ASN A 362 4.46 -12.29 -10.34
C ASN A 362 5.13 -13.58 -10.81
N LEU A 363 5.69 -14.35 -9.87
CA LEU A 363 6.43 -15.57 -10.20
C LEU A 363 5.50 -16.65 -10.73
N LYS A 364 4.29 -16.79 -10.17
CA LYS A 364 3.33 -17.83 -10.58
C LYS A 364 3.05 -17.80 -12.09
N TYR A 365 2.92 -16.61 -12.65
CA TYR A 365 2.65 -16.40 -14.07
C TYR A 365 3.86 -15.93 -14.89
N GLN A 366 5.05 -15.85 -14.28
CA GLN A 366 6.28 -15.35 -14.90
C GLN A 366 6.12 -13.97 -15.55
N ILE A 367 5.50 -13.03 -14.82
CA ILE A 367 5.24 -11.67 -15.27
C ILE A 367 6.18 -10.70 -14.55
N ILE A 368 6.87 -9.86 -15.32
CA ILE A 368 7.62 -8.71 -14.81
C ILE A 368 6.83 -7.45 -15.14
N CYS A 369 6.37 -6.72 -14.14
CA CYS A 369 5.74 -5.43 -14.30
C CYS A 369 6.78 -4.33 -14.07
N ARG A 370 7.25 -3.70 -15.15
CA ARG A 370 8.22 -2.59 -15.04
C ARG A 370 7.62 -1.47 -14.20
N ASN A 371 8.34 -1.02 -13.19
CA ASN A 371 7.86 0.04 -12.32
C ASN A 371 8.00 1.40 -13.03
N SER A 372 7.00 2.26 -12.84
CA SER A 372 7.00 3.63 -13.34
C SER A 372 6.32 4.56 -12.33
N GLU A 373 6.45 5.85 -12.59
CA GLU A 373 5.75 6.87 -11.81
C GLU A 373 4.26 6.78 -12.07
N ASN A 374 3.47 7.15 -11.06
CA ASN A 374 2.02 7.18 -11.14
C ASN A 374 1.37 5.88 -11.66
N LEU A 375 1.83 4.75 -11.11
CA LEU A 375 1.33 3.41 -11.35
C LEU A 375 0.30 3.03 -10.28
N LEU A 376 -0.85 2.48 -10.68
CA LEU A 376 -1.70 1.65 -9.84
C LEU A 376 -1.60 0.19 -10.29
N ILE A 377 -1.27 -0.71 -9.38
CA ILE A 377 -1.24 -2.16 -9.59
C ILE A 377 -2.23 -2.83 -8.64
N MET A 378 -2.98 -3.80 -9.16
CA MET A 378 -3.76 -4.75 -8.37
C MET A 378 -3.23 -6.14 -8.67
N PHE A 379 -2.99 -6.95 -7.65
CA PHE A 379 -2.54 -8.33 -7.81
C PHE A 379 -3.08 -9.22 -6.69
N ARG A 380 -3.02 -10.55 -6.91
CA ARG A 380 -3.41 -11.53 -5.90
C ARG A 380 -2.28 -11.76 -4.88
N PRO A 381 -2.42 -11.38 -3.60
CA PRO A 381 -1.34 -11.48 -2.60
C PRO A 381 -0.90 -12.92 -2.31
N ASN A 382 -1.80 -13.88 -2.47
CA ASN A 382 -1.52 -15.30 -2.25
C ASN A 382 -0.74 -15.97 -3.40
N HIS A 383 -0.56 -15.28 -4.53
CA HIS A 383 0.31 -15.73 -5.60
C HIS A 383 1.77 -15.41 -5.23
N LEU A 384 2.71 -16.27 -5.64
CA LEU A 384 4.13 -16.03 -5.37
C LEU A 384 4.57 -14.78 -6.14
N HIS A 385 5.00 -13.75 -5.41
CA HIS A 385 5.37 -12.46 -5.98
C HIS A 385 6.58 -11.87 -5.25
N GLY A 386 7.20 -10.84 -5.82
CA GLY A 386 8.35 -10.16 -5.24
C GLY A 386 8.76 -8.99 -6.12
N SER A 387 10.04 -8.64 -6.06
CA SER A 387 10.59 -7.61 -6.92
C SER A 387 11.97 -7.95 -7.46
N THR A 388 12.32 -7.35 -8.59
CA THR A 388 13.69 -7.41 -9.10
C THR A 388 14.63 -6.59 -8.23
N VAL A 389 15.93 -6.81 -8.40
CA VAL A 389 16.95 -5.99 -7.74
C VAL A 389 16.86 -4.54 -8.26
N PRO A 390 16.95 -3.51 -7.40
CA PRO A 390 16.74 -2.11 -7.79
C PRO A 390 17.76 -1.53 -8.77
N PHE A 391 19.02 -1.97 -8.79
CA PHE A 391 20.07 -1.49 -9.71
C PHE A 391 20.20 0.04 -9.88
N GLY A 392 19.98 0.83 -8.83
CA GLY A 392 19.92 2.30 -8.95
C GLY A 392 18.51 2.88 -8.73
N ALA A 393 17.48 2.07 -8.94
CA ALA A 393 16.10 2.51 -8.85
C ALA A 393 15.63 2.64 -7.40
N THR A 394 15.08 3.82 -7.07
CA THR A 394 14.38 4.07 -5.81
C THR A 394 12.94 4.45 -6.10
N THR A 395 12.01 3.56 -5.76
CA THR A 395 10.57 3.78 -5.87
C THR A 395 9.99 4.37 -4.58
N ARG A 396 8.96 5.22 -4.67
CA ARG A 396 8.08 5.55 -3.54
C ARG A 396 6.73 4.92 -3.79
N SER A 397 6.24 4.16 -2.82
CA SER A 397 4.97 3.47 -2.98
C SER A 397 4.12 3.41 -1.73
N VAL A 398 2.82 3.24 -1.94
CA VAL A 398 1.83 2.93 -0.89
C VAL A 398 1.10 1.67 -1.29
N ALA A 399 0.91 0.72 -0.37
CA ALA A 399 0.14 -0.50 -0.63
C ALA A 399 -0.95 -0.70 0.43
N PHE A 400 -2.10 -1.24 0.00
CA PHE A 400 -3.24 -1.61 0.82
C PHE A 400 -3.44 -3.11 0.76
N THR A 401 -3.49 -3.74 1.93
CA THR A 401 -3.70 -5.18 2.07
C THR A 401 -4.68 -5.45 3.21
N ALA A 402 -5.12 -6.69 3.33
CA ALA A 402 -5.99 -7.15 4.40
C ALA A 402 -5.39 -8.42 5.01
N SER A 403 -4.36 -8.30 5.83
CA SER A 403 -3.65 -9.46 6.35
C SER A 403 -4.50 -10.25 7.35
N ARG A 404 -4.49 -11.58 7.26
CA ARG A 404 -5.14 -12.47 8.25
C ARG A 404 -4.57 -12.29 9.64
N HIS A 405 -3.35 -11.79 9.75
CA HIS A 405 -2.70 -11.53 11.04
C HIS A 405 -3.40 -10.43 11.83
N ILE A 406 -3.80 -9.33 11.18
CA ILE A 406 -4.52 -8.24 11.85
C ILE A 406 -5.89 -8.71 12.31
N ILE A 407 -6.59 -9.47 11.47
CA ILE A 407 -7.94 -9.98 11.78
C ILE A 407 -7.91 -10.93 12.96
N LYS A 408 -6.97 -11.89 12.98
CA LYS A 408 -6.79 -12.79 14.14
C LYS A 408 -6.48 -12.03 15.43
N ALA A 409 -5.75 -10.91 15.35
CA ALA A 409 -5.49 -10.08 16.51
C ALA A 409 -6.73 -9.28 16.95
N TRP A 410 -7.49 -8.77 15.98
CA TRP A 410 -8.75 -8.05 16.21
C TRP A 410 -9.81 -8.94 16.86
N GLU A 411 -10.08 -10.11 16.30
CA GLU A 411 -11.02 -11.09 16.86
C GLU A 411 -10.65 -11.47 18.29
N LYS A 412 -9.36 -11.71 18.55
CA LYS A 412 -8.85 -11.94 19.90
C LYS A 412 -9.09 -10.75 20.83
N SER A 413 -8.93 -9.52 20.35
CA SER A 413 -9.19 -8.33 21.18
C SER A 413 -10.67 -8.11 21.51
N GLN A 414 -11.58 -8.55 20.62
CA GLN A 414 -13.02 -8.50 20.88
C GLN A 414 -13.41 -9.45 22.01
N ILE A 415 -12.91 -10.69 21.98
CA ILE A 415 -13.16 -11.70 23.02
C ILE A 415 -12.70 -11.20 24.40
N CYS A 416 -11.46 -10.70 24.50
CA CYS A 416 -10.93 -10.20 25.78
C CYS A 416 -11.68 -8.96 26.32
N THR A 417 -12.38 -8.22 25.47
CA THR A 417 -13.20 -7.08 25.90
C THR A 417 -14.52 -7.56 26.51
N ILE A 418 -15.13 -8.58 25.93
CA ILE A 418 -16.36 -9.20 26.45
C ILE A 418 -16.09 -9.83 27.82
N ASP A 419 -15.03 -10.63 27.96
CA ASP A 419 -14.66 -11.27 29.24
C ASP A 419 -14.46 -10.26 30.39
N ARG A 420 -13.90 -9.08 30.07
CA ARG A 420 -13.72 -8.00 31.06
C ARG A 420 -15.04 -7.40 31.49
N LEU A 421 -15.98 -7.21 30.56
CA LEU A 421 -17.30 -6.64 30.86
C LEU A 421 -18.16 -7.64 31.66
N GLU A 422 -18.11 -8.92 31.31
CA GLU A 422 -18.82 -9.98 32.03
C GLU A 422 -18.21 -10.23 33.41
N GLY A 423 -16.88 -10.26 33.52
CA GLY A 423 -16.18 -10.39 34.80
C GLY A 423 -16.36 -9.19 35.74
N SER A 424 -16.51 -7.97 35.21
CA SER A 424 -16.84 -6.79 36.02
C SER A 424 -18.30 -6.76 36.50
N ASN A 425 -19.22 -7.43 35.80
CA ASN A 425 -20.62 -7.55 36.22
C ASN A 425 -20.84 -8.67 37.25
N ALA A 426 -19.85 -9.55 37.46
CA ALA A 426 -19.93 -10.65 38.43
C ALA A 426 -19.55 -10.25 39.89
N VAL A 427 -19.26 -8.97 40.16
CA VAL A 427 -18.87 -8.48 41.51
C VAL A 427 -19.78 -7.34 42.03
N PHE A 428 -20.96 -7.17 41.46
CA PHE A 428 -22.02 -6.39 42.09
C PHE A 428 -23.14 -7.33 42.55
N SER A 429 -22.87 -8.10 43.61
CA SER A 429 -23.96 -8.63 44.45
C SER A 429 -24.44 -7.50 45.36
N ASP A 430 -25.72 -7.16 45.25
CA ASP A 430 -26.46 -6.12 46.00
C ASP A 430 -26.53 -6.34 47.52
N THR A 431 -25.53 -6.95 48.17
CA THR A 431 -25.57 -7.28 49.60
C THR A 431 -24.81 -6.33 50.52
N ASP A 432 -24.05 -5.36 50.02
CA ASP A 432 -23.25 -4.45 50.88
C ASP A 432 -23.71 -2.98 50.82
N LEU A 433 -25.02 -2.76 50.78
CA LEU A 433 -25.65 -1.45 51.07
C LEU A 433 -26.61 -1.57 52.26
N CYS A 434 -26.09 -2.04 53.40
CA CYS A 434 -26.62 -1.82 54.74
C CYS A 434 -25.53 -2.24 55.74
N ASP A 435 -24.67 -1.30 56.13
CA ASP A 435 -24.28 -1.02 57.53
C ASP A 435 -23.33 0.20 57.59
#